data_AF-A0A7C3JDN6-F1
#
_entry.id   AF-A0A7C3JDN6-F1
#
_cell.length_a   1.000
_cell.length_b   1.000
_cell.length_c   1.000
_cell.angle_alpha   90.00
_cell.angle_beta   90.00
_cell.angle_gamma   90.00
#
_symmetry.space_group_name_H-M   'P 1'
#
loop_
_entity.id
_entity.type
_entity.pdbx_description
1 polymer ?
#
loop_
_entity_poly.entity_id
_entity_poly.type
_entity_poly.pdbx_seq_one_letter_code
_entity_poly.pdbx_strand_id
1 'polypeptide(L)'
;MSGYKSSISVGDLGYFLDGWADLIEGMGEKAEEVKSATFKSLRERQMPDIQVEEYLGSDKLTAMASRDYVITSTFPGASTAIYVAKFGKDLYVSWRTFIRPVLNKTLLLIALGICAFLGLITGGTRETGGFYTKSQTTFSFGGWIGWTIAFVIVAVLILGFVGRFWKGNVLAYFFVEPTVFDADDITAMSFSAHKSILRALDSTGFDISKLRLKQTFKGGRRGEDV
;
A
#
# COMPACT_ATOMS: atom_id res chain seq x y z
N MET A 1 -0.49 12.58 27.69
CA MET A 1 0.64 12.51 26.74
C MET A 1 0.07 12.71 25.35
N SER A 2 0.32 13.86 24.72
CA SER A 2 -0.15 14.15 23.35
C SER A 2 0.76 13.39 22.39
N GLY A 3 0.33 12.19 21.97
CA GLY A 3 1.00 11.44 20.92
C GLY A 3 0.86 12.20 19.61
N TYR A 4 1.98 12.49 18.95
CA TYR A 4 1.99 13.12 17.64
C TYR A 4 1.27 12.17 16.67
N LYS A 5 0.04 12.51 16.26
CA LYS A 5 -0.70 11.74 15.26
C LYS A 5 -0.06 11.98 13.91
N SER A 6 0.43 10.92 13.27
CA SER A 6 0.94 11.01 11.91
C SER A 6 -0.17 11.45 10.97
N SER A 7 0.14 12.35 10.03
CA SER A 7 -0.79 12.76 8.99
C SER A 7 -0.62 11.87 7.76
N ILE A 8 -1.73 11.46 7.16
CA ILE A 8 -1.73 10.70 5.91
C ILE A 8 -2.74 11.32 4.96
N SER A 9 -2.40 11.40 3.68
CA SER A 9 -3.41 11.71 2.69
C SER A 9 -4.16 10.43 2.33
N VAL A 10 -5.49 10.50 2.29
CA VAL A 10 -6.33 9.37 1.85
C VAL A 10 -5.93 8.91 0.44
N GLY A 11 -5.43 9.81 -0.42
CA GLY A 11 -4.92 9.46 -1.75
C GLY A 11 -3.66 8.58 -1.74
N ASP A 12 -2.92 8.53 -0.64
CA ASP A 12 -1.70 7.71 -0.51
C ASP A 12 -1.99 6.26 -0.09
N LEU A 13 -3.26 5.95 0.22
CA LEU A 13 -3.71 4.59 0.58
C LEU A 13 -3.84 3.68 -0.63
N GLY A 14 -3.92 4.24 -1.85
CA GLY A 14 -4.01 3.47 -3.10
C GLY A 14 -5.43 3.34 -3.64
N TYR A 15 -5.68 2.28 -4.40
CA TYR A 15 -6.95 2.02 -5.06
C TYR A 15 -7.94 1.42 -4.07
N PHE A 16 -9.19 1.88 -4.11
CA PHE A 16 -10.27 1.30 -3.32
C PHE A 16 -10.50 -0.16 -3.74
N LEU A 17 -10.41 -1.05 -2.76
CA LEU A 17 -10.62 -2.49 -2.96
C LEU A 17 -11.99 -2.89 -2.44
N ASP A 18 -12.27 -2.55 -1.19
CA ASP A 18 -13.50 -2.95 -0.53
C ASP A 18 -13.88 -2.01 0.61
N GLY A 19 -15.13 -2.05 1.06
CA GLY A 19 -15.54 -1.25 2.21
C GLY A 19 -16.95 -1.50 2.72
N TRP A 20 -17.24 -0.92 3.87
CA TRP A 20 -18.55 -0.95 4.51
C TRP A 20 -18.77 0.38 5.22
N ALA A 21 -20.02 0.82 5.28
CA ALA A 21 -20.41 2.00 6.02
C ALA A 21 -21.83 1.81 6.55
N ASP A 22 -22.08 2.37 7.73
CA ASP A 22 -23.40 2.42 8.32
C ASP A 22 -23.58 3.69 9.15
N LEU A 23 -24.84 4.08 9.34
CA LEU A 23 -25.24 5.23 10.14
C LEU A 23 -26.13 4.74 11.28
N ILE A 24 -25.71 5.01 12.50
CA ILE A 24 -26.33 4.50 13.71
C ILE A 24 -27.07 5.64 14.40
N GLU A 25 -28.40 5.56 14.42
CA GLU A 25 -29.25 6.64 14.92
C GLU A 25 -29.07 6.88 16.43
N GLY A 26 -28.97 8.16 16.81
CA GLY A 26 -28.96 8.61 18.21
C GLY A 26 -27.72 8.26 19.03
N MET A 27 -26.66 7.70 18.41
CA MET A 27 -25.43 7.27 19.09
C MET A 27 -24.24 8.23 18.87
N GLY A 28 -24.47 9.42 18.31
CA GLY A 28 -23.39 10.34 17.90
C GLY A 28 -22.44 10.75 19.03
N GLU A 29 -22.90 10.83 20.28
CA GLU A 29 -22.04 11.16 21.43
C GLU A 29 -21.05 10.05 21.78
N LYS A 30 -21.28 8.80 21.34
CA LYS A 30 -20.39 7.66 21.60
C LYS A 30 -19.26 7.51 20.58
N ALA A 31 -19.11 8.45 19.64
CA ALA A 31 -18.14 8.33 18.55
C ALA A 31 -16.70 8.10 19.03
N GLU A 32 -16.21 8.91 19.97
CA GLU A 32 -14.84 8.76 20.49
C GLU A 32 -14.66 7.48 21.33
N GLU A 33 -15.70 7.05 22.03
CA GLU A 33 -15.70 5.79 22.79
C GLU A 33 -15.60 4.58 21.86
N VAL A 34 -16.45 4.51 20.83
CA VAL A 34 -16.45 3.43 19.82
C VAL A 34 -15.13 3.40 19.06
N LYS A 35 -14.57 4.56 18.71
CA LYS A 35 -13.27 4.68 18.05
C LYS A 35 -12.15 4.14 18.93
N SER A 36 -12.08 4.57 20.18
CA SER A 36 -11.07 4.12 21.15
C SER A 36 -11.19 2.62 21.41
N ALA A 37 -12.41 2.10 21.57
CA ALA A 37 -12.68 0.68 21.73
C ALA A 37 -12.29 -0.13 20.48
N THR A 38 -12.53 0.40 19.28
CA THR A 38 -12.12 -0.22 18.01
C THR A 38 -10.61 -0.31 17.91
N PHE A 39 -9.90 0.80 18.19
CA PHE A 39 -8.43 0.84 18.18
C PHE A 39 -7.83 -0.16 19.17
N LYS A 40 -8.34 -0.15 20.41
CA LYS A 40 -7.94 -1.10 21.46
C LYS A 40 -8.16 -2.55 21.01
N SER A 41 -9.36 -2.87 20.49
CA SER A 41 -9.70 -4.21 20.02
C SER A 41 -8.80 -4.68 18.88
N LEU A 42 -8.37 -3.78 17.98
CA LEU A 42 -7.44 -4.12 16.91
C LEU A 42 -6.03 -4.41 17.40
N ARG A 43 -5.53 -3.65 18.38
CA ARG A 43 -4.22 -3.90 18.98
C ARG A 43 -4.18 -5.19 19.80
N GLU A 44 -5.25 -5.48 20.54
CA GLU A 44 -5.36 -6.69 21.36
C GLU A 44 -5.37 -7.98 20.53
N ARG A 45 -5.74 -7.92 19.25
CA ARG A 45 -5.72 -9.08 18.35
C ARG A 45 -4.32 -9.55 17.97
N GLN A 46 -3.28 -8.72 18.13
CA GLN A 46 -1.89 -9.05 17.79
C GLN A 46 -1.75 -9.75 16.43
N MET A 47 -2.40 -9.20 15.40
CA MET A 47 -2.39 -9.81 14.08
C MET A 47 -0.95 -9.81 13.52
N PRO A 48 -0.45 -10.95 13.01
CA PRO A 48 0.89 -11.04 12.47
C PRO A 48 1.03 -10.12 11.26
N ASP A 49 2.15 -9.42 11.15
CA ASP A 49 2.49 -8.57 10.00
C ASP A 49 1.48 -7.45 9.68
N ILE A 50 0.62 -7.08 10.64
CA ILE A 50 -0.32 -5.96 10.54
C ILE A 50 0.05 -4.86 11.53
N GLN A 51 0.24 -3.65 11.02
CA GLN A 51 0.49 -2.46 11.83
C GLN A 51 -0.83 -1.73 12.10
N VAL A 52 -1.06 -1.30 13.34
CA VAL A 52 -2.28 -0.59 13.77
C VAL A 52 -1.92 0.78 14.34
N GLU A 53 -2.34 1.84 13.66
CA GLU A 53 -1.94 3.21 13.92
C GLU A 53 -3.12 4.18 13.81
N GLU A 54 -3.07 5.29 14.56
CA GLU A 54 -4.03 6.39 14.44
C GLU A 54 -3.46 7.49 13.55
N TYR A 55 -4.25 7.93 12.58
CA TYR A 55 -3.85 8.95 11.61
C TYR A 55 -4.85 10.10 11.55
N LEU A 56 -4.33 11.31 11.38
CA LEU A 56 -5.12 12.47 10.94
C LEU A 56 -5.14 12.46 9.40
N GLY A 57 -6.25 12.03 8.83
CA GLY A 57 -6.47 12.04 7.39
C GLY A 57 -6.83 13.43 6.88
N SER A 58 -6.08 13.92 5.90
CA SER A 58 -6.36 15.20 5.22
C SER A 58 -6.50 14.99 3.71
N ASP A 59 -7.43 15.70 3.09
CA ASP A 59 -7.52 15.74 1.63
C ASP A 59 -6.42 16.68 1.07
N LYS A 60 -5.64 16.19 0.11
CA LYS A 60 -4.49 16.90 -0.47
C LYS A 60 -4.90 18.19 -1.20
N LEU A 61 -6.15 18.30 -1.65
CA LEU A 61 -6.61 19.45 -2.43
C LEU A 61 -7.17 20.59 -1.58
N THR A 62 -7.74 20.29 -0.42
CA THR A 62 -8.37 21.26 0.47
C THR A 62 -8.16 20.78 1.89
N ALA A 63 -7.10 21.26 2.54
CA ALA A 63 -6.73 20.97 3.93
C ALA A 63 -7.78 21.47 4.97
N MET A 64 -9.03 21.70 4.57
CA MET A 64 -10.11 22.22 5.40
C MET A 64 -10.88 21.14 6.17
N ALA A 65 -10.69 19.85 5.85
CA ALA A 65 -11.36 18.76 6.55
C ALA A 65 -10.34 17.68 6.99
N SER A 66 -9.87 17.78 8.23
CA SER A 66 -9.12 16.71 8.89
C SER A 66 -10.10 15.70 9.49
N ARG A 67 -9.84 14.41 9.30
CA ARG A 67 -10.64 13.31 9.83
C ARG A 67 -9.73 12.32 10.54
N ASP A 68 -10.06 11.98 11.77
CA ASP A 68 -9.34 10.94 12.50
C ASP A 68 -9.68 9.55 11.94
N TYR A 69 -8.67 8.81 11.50
CA TYR A 69 -8.80 7.42 11.07
C TYR A 69 -7.97 6.50 11.96
N VAL A 70 -8.48 5.29 12.17
CA VAL A 70 -7.68 4.16 12.63
C VAL A 70 -7.28 3.37 11.39
N ILE A 71 -5.99 3.22 11.12
CA ILE A 71 -5.49 2.54 9.94
C ILE A 71 -4.82 1.24 10.36
N THR A 72 -5.17 0.18 9.66
CA THR A 72 -4.45 -1.09 9.69
C THR A 72 -3.75 -1.29 8.36
N SER A 73 -2.48 -1.68 8.35
CA SER A 73 -1.71 -1.86 7.11
C SER A 73 -0.93 -3.17 7.13
N THR A 74 -0.81 -3.79 5.96
CA THR A 74 -0.09 -5.06 5.76
C THR A 74 0.66 -5.08 4.43
N PHE A 75 1.62 -6.00 4.31
CA PHE A 75 2.37 -6.24 3.09
C PHE A 75 1.61 -7.22 2.17
N PRO A 76 1.62 -7.03 0.83
CA PRO A 76 2.23 -5.95 0.06
C PRO A 76 1.26 -4.79 -0.21
N GLY A 77 1.26 -3.79 0.68
CA GLY A 77 0.67 -2.48 0.40
C GLY A 77 -0.84 -2.41 0.50
N ALA A 78 -1.46 -3.24 1.34
CA ALA A 78 -2.88 -3.11 1.64
C ALA A 78 -3.09 -2.35 2.95
N SER A 79 -4.10 -1.47 2.97
CA SER A 79 -4.42 -0.66 4.13
C SER A 79 -5.93 -0.58 4.32
N THR A 80 -6.43 -0.88 5.52
CA THR A 80 -7.83 -0.65 5.90
C THR A 80 -7.93 0.58 6.79
N ALA A 81 -8.56 1.63 6.28
CA ALA A 81 -8.88 2.85 7.02
C ALA A 81 -10.27 2.73 7.64
N ILE A 82 -10.34 2.88 8.95
CA ILE A 82 -11.55 2.86 9.75
C ILE A 82 -11.86 4.27 10.21
N TYR A 83 -13.10 4.70 10.00
CA TYR A 83 -13.58 6.01 10.35
C TYR A 83 -14.82 5.87 11.24
N VAL A 84 -14.75 6.50 12.40
CA VAL A 84 -15.83 6.57 13.38
C VAL A 84 -15.97 8.03 13.75
N ALA A 85 -17.14 8.61 13.50
CA ALA A 85 -17.37 10.03 13.78
C ALA A 85 -18.84 10.33 14.05
N LYS A 86 -19.07 11.41 14.79
CA LYS A 86 -20.40 11.98 15.01
C LYS A 86 -20.89 12.66 13.73
N PHE A 87 -22.10 12.30 13.30
CA PHE A 87 -22.82 12.92 12.19
C PHE A 87 -24.16 13.47 12.71
N GLY A 88 -24.12 14.69 13.27
CA GLY A 88 -25.29 15.26 13.95
C GLY A 88 -25.58 14.51 15.25
N LYS A 89 -26.78 13.93 15.37
CA LYS A 89 -27.17 13.08 16.52
C LYS A 89 -26.75 11.61 16.33
N ASP A 90 -26.33 11.27 15.12
CA ASP A 90 -26.08 9.90 14.72
C ASP A 90 -24.59 9.61 14.71
N LEU A 91 -24.25 8.33 14.77
CA LEU A 91 -22.89 7.84 14.72
C LEU A 91 -22.64 7.25 13.33
N TYR A 92 -21.70 7.83 12.59
CA TYR A 92 -21.27 7.27 11.32
C TYR A 92 -20.06 6.38 11.54
N VAL A 93 -20.13 5.15 11.04
CA VAL A 93 -19.02 4.20 11.09
C VAL A 93 -18.77 3.65 9.70
N SER A 94 -17.51 3.62 9.29
CA SER A 94 -17.13 3.00 8.03
C SER A 94 -15.73 2.42 8.10
N TRP A 95 -15.47 1.42 7.28
CA TRP A 95 -14.11 0.97 6.98
C TRP A 95 -13.96 0.82 5.48
N ARG A 96 -12.76 1.13 4.98
CA ARG A 96 -12.42 1.02 3.56
C ARG A 96 -11.02 0.43 3.44
N THR A 97 -10.91 -0.65 2.71
CA THR A 97 -9.66 -1.30 2.36
C THR A 97 -9.18 -0.78 1.01
N PHE A 98 -7.91 -0.41 0.96
CA PHE A 98 -7.21 0.08 -0.21
C PHE A 98 -6.00 -0.80 -0.49
N ILE A 99 -5.60 -0.86 -1.76
CA ILE A 99 -4.38 -1.53 -2.19
C ILE A 99 -3.52 -0.57 -3.02
N ARG A 100 -2.25 -0.41 -2.64
CA ARG A 100 -1.26 0.35 -3.40
C ARG A 100 -0.22 -0.58 -3.99
N PRO A 101 0.18 -0.39 -5.26
CA PRO A 101 1.24 -1.17 -5.86
C PRO A 101 2.58 -0.81 -5.18
N VAL A 102 3.26 -1.82 -4.64
CA VAL A 102 4.57 -1.64 -3.97
C VAL A 102 5.68 -1.94 -4.97
N LEU A 103 6.63 -1.01 -5.14
CA LEU A 103 7.76 -1.24 -6.03
C LEU A 103 8.63 -2.41 -5.55
N ASN A 104 9.03 -3.27 -6.47
CA ASN A 104 9.98 -4.34 -6.19
C ASN A 104 11.40 -3.77 -6.13
N LYS A 105 11.74 -3.12 -5.00
CA LYS A 105 13.02 -2.44 -4.79
C LYS A 105 14.21 -3.38 -5.01
N THR A 106 14.10 -4.63 -4.55
CA THR A 106 15.17 -5.63 -4.68
C THR A 106 15.46 -5.92 -6.16
N LEU A 107 14.44 -6.21 -6.96
CA LEU A 107 14.61 -6.44 -8.39
C LEU A 107 15.17 -5.19 -9.10
N LEU A 108 14.65 -4.01 -8.78
CA LEU A 108 15.10 -2.76 -9.38
C LEU A 108 16.57 -2.44 -9.04
N LEU A 109 17.00 -2.68 -7.80
CA LEU A 109 18.39 -2.47 -7.39
C LEU A 109 19.32 -3.48 -8.07
N ILE A 110 18.93 -4.75 -8.18
CA ILE A 110 19.71 -5.76 -8.89
C ILE A 110 19.83 -5.38 -10.37
N ALA A 111 18.72 -5.01 -11.02
CA ALA A 111 18.73 -4.58 -12.42
C ALA A 111 19.62 -3.35 -12.63
N LEU A 112 19.54 -2.36 -11.75
CA LEU A 112 20.40 -1.18 -11.80
C LEU A 112 21.87 -1.54 -11.62
N GLY A 113 22.20 -2.43 -10.68
CA GLY A 113 23.56 -2.91 -10.46
C GLY A 113 24.14 -3.61 -11.68
N ILE A 114 23.37 -4.46 -12.34
CA ILE A 114 23.76 -5.12 -13.60
C ILE A 114 23.99 -4.08 -14.70
N CYS A 115 23.07 -3.11 -14.86
CA CYS A 115 23.21 -2.07 -15.88
C CYS A 115 24.45 -1.19 -15.64
N ALA A 116 24.73 -0.84 -14.38
CA ALA A 116 25.91 -0.07 -14.01
C ALA A 116 27.20 -0.85 -14.28
N PHE A 117 27.22 -2.16 -14.00
CA PHE A 117 28.36 -3.02 -14.29
C PHE A 117 28.59 -3.17 -15.80
N LEU A 118 27.54 -3.39 -16.58
CA LEU A 118 27.64 -3.46 -18.05
C LEU A 118 28.10 -2.12 -18.64
N GLY A 119 27.55 -1.01 -18.16
CA GLY A 119 27.97 0.32 -18.58
C GLY A 119 29.44 0.59 -18.26
N LEU A 120 29.97 0.03 -17.17
CA LEU A 120 31.37 0.19 -16.79
C LEU A 120 32.29 -0.48 -17.82
N ILE A 121 31.93 -1.69 -18.25
CA ILE A 121 32.70 -2.48 -19.21
C ILE A 121 32.60 -1.90 -20.64
N THR A 122 31.44 -1.41 -21.05
CA THR A 122 31.26 -0.92 -22.44
C THR A 122 31.63 0.53 -22.63
N GLY A 123 31.32 1.38 -21.64
CA GLY A 123 31.43 2.82 -21.73
C GLY A 123 32.46 3.43 -20.79
N GLY A 124 32.61 2.81 -19.62
CA GLY A 124 33.51 3.27 -18.57
C GLY A 124 34.96 2.96 -18.86
N THR A 125 35.27 1.80 -19.44
CA THR A 125 36.62 1.45 -19.87
C THR A 125 36.82 1.80 -21.33
N ARG A 126 37.76 2.70 -21.61
CA ARG A 126 38.23 2.99 -22.96
C ARG A 126 39.60 2.35 -23.14
N GLU A 127 39.67 1.38 -24.03
CA GLU A 127 40.95 0.90 -24.52
C GLU A 127 41.44 1.83 -25.62
N THR A 128 42.51 2.56 -25.30
CA THR A 128 43.24 3.37 -26.27
C THR A 128 44.53 2.62 -26.58
N GLY A 129 44.52 1.88 -27.69
CA GLY A 129 45.67 1.12 -28.18
C GLY A 129 45.53 0.86 -29.67
N GLY A 130 46.53 1.26 -30.46
CA GLY A 130 46.66 0.80 -31.83
C GLY A 130 47.27 -0.61 -31.85
N PHE A 131 47.17 -1.29 -32.99
CA PHE A 131 47.61 -2.69 -33.18
C PHE A 131 49.07 -2.99 -32.76
N TYR A 132 49.90 -1.96 -32.56
CA TYR A 132 51.33 -2.06 -32.19
C TYR A 132 51.73 -1.27 -30.93
N THR A 133 50.80 -0.67 -30.17
CA THR A 133 51.10 0.09 -28.95
C THR A 133 50.58 -0.60 -27.68
N LYS A 134 51.26 -0.40 -26.54
CA LYS A 134 50.80 -0.90 -25.24
C LYS A 134 49.39 -0.37 -24.96
N SER A 135 48.44 -1.27 -24.76
CA SER A 135 47.07 -0.94 -24.34
C SER A 135 47.12 -0.11 -23.06
N GLN A 136 46.57 1.11 -23.10
CA GLN A 136 46.27 1.89 -21.92
C GLN A 136 44.76 1.94 -21.73
N THR A 137 44.28 1.30 -20.66
CA THR A 137 42.87 1.37 -20.25
C THR A 137 42.67 2.65 -19.45
N THR A 138 41.87 3.57 -19.99
CA THR A 138 41.48 4.81 -19.30
C THR A 138 40.02 4.72 -18.87
N PHE A 139 39.71 5.33 -17.72
CA PHE A 139 38.33 5.40 -17.22
C PHE A 139 37.62 6.65 -17.73
N SER A 140 36.47 6.48 -18.36
CA SER A 140 35.57 7.55 -18.78
C SER A 140 34.30 7.54 -17.94
N PHE A 141 34.23 8.43 -16.95
CA PHE A 141 33.03 8.57 -16.10
C PHE A 141 31.77 8.92 -16.92
N GLY A 142 31.90 9.83 -17.90
CA GLY A 142 30.79 10.19 -18.78
C GLY A 142 30.36 9.02 -19.68
N GLY A 143 31.31 8.22 -20.18
CA GLY A 143 31.01 7.02 -20.93
C GLY A 143 30.30 5.96 -20.08
N TRP A 144 30.75 5.77 -18.83
CA TRP A 144 30.10 4.86 -17.89
C TRP A 144 28.64 5.23 -17.64
N ILE A 145 28.36 6.50 -17.33
CA ILE A 145 26.99 6.96 -17.07
C ILE A 145 26.12 6.83 -18.33
N GLY A 146 26.63 7.28 -19.49
CA GLY A 146 25.87 7.23 -20.73
C GLY A 146 25.44 5.81 -21.11
N TRP A 147 26.36 4.84 -21.01
CA TRP A 147 26.05 3.44 -21.28
C TRP A 147 25.19 2.80 -20.20
N THR A 148 25.37 3.17 -18.93
CA THR A 148 24.49 2.70 -17.84
C THR A 148 23.04 3.11 -18.09
N ILE A 149 22.80 4.36 -18.48
CA ILE A 149 21.44 4.85 -18.82
C ILE A 149 20.88 4.07 -20.01
N ALA A 150 21.67 3.84 -21.06
CA ALA A 150 21.24 3.05 -22.21
C ALA A 150 20.81 1.63 -21.81
N PHE A 151 21.59 0.95 -20.96
CA PHE A 151 21.23 -0.38 -20.47
C PHE A 151 20.00 -0.37 -19.56
N VAL A 152 19.81 0.65 -18.74
CA VAL A 152 18.58 0.79 -17.93
C VAL A 152 17.35 0.90 -18.84
N ILE A 153 17.41 1.70 -19.91
CA ILE A 153 16.30 1.83 -20.87
C ILE A 153 16.00 0.47 -21.52
N VAL A 154 17.04 -0.25 -21.97
CA VAL A 154 16.88 -1.58 -22.57
C VAL A 154 16.31 -2.57 -21.56
N ALA A 155 16.79 -2.57 -20.31
CA ALA A 155 16.28 -3.44 -19.26
C ALA A 155 14.80 -3.16 -18.95
N VAL A 156 14.39 -1.89 -18.90
CA VAL A 156 12.99 -1.50 -18.72
C VAL A 156 12.11 -2.03 -19.86
N LEU A 157 12.58 -1.92 -21.11
CA LEU A 157 11.87 -2.44 -22.28
C LEU A 157 11.75 -3.97 -22.25
N ILE A 158 12.82 -4.68 -21.90
CA ILE A 158 12.83 -6.15 -21.79
C ILE A 158 11.87 -6.58 -20.67
N LEU A 159 11.97 -5.99 -19.47
CA LEU A 159 11.08 -6.31 -18.35
C LEU A 159 9.62 -6.00 -18.69
N GLY A 160 9.36 -4.90 -19.39
CA GLY A 160 8.03 -4.54 -19.87
C GLY A 160 7.47 -5.55 -20.88
N PHE A 161 8.29 -5.97 -21.84
CA PHE A 161 7.90 -6.97 -22.84
C PHE A 161 7.63 -8.34 -22.21
N VAL A 162 8.53 -8.82 -21.34
CA VAL A 162 8.36 -10.08 -20.61
C VAL A 162 7.14 -10.01 -19.71
N GLY A 163 6.92 -8.89 -19.01
CA GLY A 163 5.72 -8.65 -18.20
C GLY A 163 4.43 -8.76 -19.00
N ARG A 164 4.38 -8.13 -20.18
CA ARG A 164 3.23 -8.20 -21.08
C ARG A 164 2.96 -9.62 -21.57
N PHE A 165 4.00 -10.36 -21.95
CA PHE A 165 3.84 -11.70 -22.54
C PHE A 165 3.51 -12.77 -21.50
N TRP A 166 4.11 -12.71 -20.30
CA TRP A 166 3.97 -13.77 -19.29
C TRP A 166 2.85 -13.46 -18.28
N LYS A 167 2.68 -12.18 -17.92
CA LYS A 167 1.78 -11.74 -16.85
C LYS A 167 0.64 -10.84 -17.35
N GLY A 168 0.57 -10.60 -18.65
CA GLY A 168 -0.45 -9.75 -19.28
C GLY A 168 -0.30 -8.25 -19.01
N ASN A 169 0.65 -7.83 -18.17
CA ASN A 169 0.83 -6.43 -17.76
C ASN A 169 2.30 -6.00 -17.91
N VAL A 170 2.53 -4.90 -18.62
CA VAL A 170 3.87 -4.31 -18.84
C VAL A 170 4.55 -3.96 -17.52
N LEU A 171 3.79 -3.61 -16.49
CA LEU A 171 4.32 -3.18 -15.20
C LEU A 171 4.49 -4.32 -14.18
N ALA A 172 4.19 -5.56 -14.56
CA ALA A 172 4.09 -6.69 -13.64
C ALA A 172 5.38 -6.98 -12.84
N TYR A 173 6.55 -6.79 -13.42
CA TYR A 173 7.83 -7.01 -12.72
C TYR A 173 8.30 -5.80 -11.91
N PHE A 174 7.79 -4.61 -12.19
CA PHE A 174 8.16 -3.39 -11.46
C PHE A 174 7.52 -3.34 -10.08
N PHE A 175 6.40 -4.04 -9.90
CA PHE A 175 5.64 -4.08 -8.66
C PHE A 175 5.65 -5.48 -8.06
N VAL A 176 5.54 -5.55 -6.73
CA VAL A 176 5.29 -6.80 -6.02
C VAL A 176 3.85 -7.20 -6.29
N GLU A 177 3.67 -8.40 -6.84
CA GLU A 177 2.34 -8.96 -7.03
C GLU A 177 1.88 -9.64 -5.74
N PRO A 178 0.68 -9.33 -5.23
CA PRO A 178 0.11 -10.05 -4.10
C PRO A 178 -0.03 -11.53 -4.45
N THR A 179 0.47 -12.38 -3.57
CA THR A 179 0.27 -13.82 -3.60
C THR A 179 -1.15 -14.17 -3.14
N VAL A 180 -1.54 -15.45 -3.27
CA VAL A 180 -2.83 -15.92 -2.75
C VAL A 180 -2.90 -15.78 -1.24
N PHE A 181 -1.80 -16.07 -0.54
CA PHE A 181 -1.70 -15.88 0.91
C PHE A 181 -1.84 -14.42 1.30
N ASP A 182 -1.22 -13.51 0.55
CA ASP A 182 -1.38 -12.07 0.79
C ASP A 182 -2.84 -11.64 0.61
N ALA A 183 -3.57 -12.19 -0.38
CA ALA A 183 -4.98 -11.89 -0.58
C ALA A 183 -5.86 -12.41 0.59
N ASP A 184 -5.53 -13.58 1.14
CA ASP A 184 -6.18 -14.13 2.33
C ASP A 184 -5.90 -13.26 3.57
N ASP A 185 -4.67 -12.80 3.74
CA ASP A 185 -4.27 -11.92 4.85
C ASP A 185 -4.95 -10.55 4.76
N ILE A 186 -5.06 -9.97 3.56
CA ILE A 186 -5.82 -8.73 3.32
C ILE A 186 -7.30 -8.92 3.68
N THR A 187 -7.86 -10.08 3.31
CA THR A 187 -9.24 -10.42 3.60
C THR A 187 -9.43 -10.60 5.12
N ALA A 188 -8.54 -11.32 5.79
CA ALA A 188 -8.53 -11.50 7.24
C ALA A 188 -8.37 -10.17 8.00
N MET A 189 -7.55 -9.25 7.48
CA MET A 189 -7.41 -7.89 8.00
C MET A 189 -8.74 -7.13 7.91
N SER A 190 -9.40 -7.13 6.75
CA SER A 190 -10.69 -6.44 6.55
C SER A 190 -11.79 -7.02 7.44
N PHE A 191 -11.83 -8.35 7.59
CA PHE A 191 -12.72 -9.03 8.53
C PHE A 191 -12.42 -8.67 9.98
N SER A 192 -11.14 -8.54 10.33
CA SER A 192 -10.74 -8.16 11.67
C SER A 192 -11.14 -6.74 12.00
N ALA A 193 -10.95 -5.80 11.06
CA ALA A 193 -11.47 -4.44 11.14
C ALA A 193 -13.00 -4.44 11.37
N HIS A 194 -13.75 -5.15 10.53
CA HIS A 194 -15.20 -5.23 10.65
C HIS A 194 -15.64 -5.80 12.01
N LYS A 195 -15.09 -6.95 12.42
CA LYS A 195 -15.43 -7.58 13.71
C LYS A 195 -15.02 -6.70 14.90
N SER A 196 -13.93 -5.94 14.82
CA SER A 196 -13.51 -5.03 15.90
C SER A 196 -14.47 -3.87 16.07
N ILE A 197 -14.97 -3.32 14.95
CA ILE A 197 -16.02 -2.30 14.96
C ILE A 197 -17.30 -2.84 15.61
N LEU A 198 -17.75 -4.03 15.20
CA LEU A 198 -18.97 -4.64 15.76
C LEU A 198 -18.83 -4.87 17.27
N ARG A 199 -17.68 -5.40 17.72
CA ARG A 199 -17.40 -5.58 19.16
C ARG A 199 -17.35 -4.25 19.91
N ALA A 200 -16.78 -3.21 19.31
CA ALA A 200 -16.76 -1.88 19.90
C ALA A 200 -18.19 -1.34 20.07
N LEU A 201 -19.03 -1.44 19.03
CA LEU A 201 -20.43 -1.04 19.08
C LEU A 201 -21.22 -1.80 20.15
N ASP A 202 -21.06 -3.12 20.21
CA ASP A 202 -21.69 -3.98 21.22
C ASP A 202 -21.27 -3.60 22.64
N SER A 203 -19.97 -3.37 22.85
CA SER A 203 -19.44 -2.93 24.15
C SER A 203 -19.98 -1.58 24.61
N THR A 204 -20.39 -0.72 23.67
CA THR A 204 -21.05 0.56 23.96
C THR A 204 -22.57 0.44 24.15
N GLY A 205 -23.11 -0.79 24.16
CA GLY A 205 -24.54 -1.07 24.38
C GLY A 205 -25.41 -0.90 23.14
N PHE A 206 -24.84 -0.97 21.93
CA PHE A 206 -25.60 -0.96 20.70
C PHE A 206 -26.00 -2.38 20.26
N ASP A 207 -27.27 -2.56 19.88
CA ASP A 207 -27.78 -3.82 19.36
C ASP A 207 -27.35 -4.03 17.89
N ILE A 208 -26.33 -4.87 17.69
CA ILE A 208 -25.74 -5.20 16.38
C ILE A 208 -26.78 -5.71 15.37
N SER A 209 -27.91 -6.29 15.81
CA SER A 209 -28.95 -6.80 14.91
C SER A 209 -29.60 -5.72 14.04
N LYS A 210 -29.47 -4.45 14.44
CA LYS A 210 -29.98 -3.29 13.71
C LYS A 210 -29.02 -2.76 12.63
N LEU A 211 -27.79 -3.27 12.58
CA LEU A 211 -26.82 -2.85 11.56
C LEU A 211 -27.08 -3.53 10.22
N ARG A 212 -26.79 -2.79 9.16
CA ARG A 212 -26.71 -3.33 7.80
C ARG A 212 -25.40 -4.11 7.64
N LEU A 213 -25.39 -5.37 8.08
CA LEU A 213 -24.19 -6.21 7.99
C LEU A 213 -23.80 -6.50 6.55
N LYS A 214 -22.50 -6.45 6.28
CA LYS A 214 -21.94 -6.85 5.00
C LYS A 214 -21.86 -8.37 4.91
N GLN A 215 -22.49 -8.97 3.90
CA GLN A 215 -22.52 -10.42 3.73
C GLN A 215 -21.38 -10.97 2.85
N THR A 216 -20.88 -10.17 1.90
CA THR A 216 -19.85 -10.58 0.93
C THR A 216 -18.65 -9.65 0.99
N PHE A 217 -17.43 -10.18 1.06
CA PHE A 217 -16.18 -9.40 1.12
C PHE A 217 -15.40 -9.61 -0.18
N LYS A 218 -14.88 -8.54 -0.78
CA LYS A 218 -14.08 -8.64 -2.01
C LYS A 218 -12.60 -8.76 -1.67
N GLY A 219 -12.05 -9.95 -1.87
CA GLY A 219 -10.64 -10.25 -1.60
C GLY A 219 -9.73 -9.93 -2.79
N GLY A 220 -9.32 -8.68 -2.96
CA GLY A 220 -8.04 -8.31 -3.61
C GLY A 220 -7.82 -8.54 -5.11
N ARG A 221 -8.41 -9.59 -5.72
CA ARG A 221 -8.06 -10.06 -7.06
C ARG A 221 -8.74 -9.23 -8.15
N ARG A 222 -7.93 -8.60 -8.98
CA ARG A 222 -8.37 -8.08 -10.28
C ARG A 222 -8.63 -9.27 -11.21
N GLY A 223 -9.90 -9.50 -11.58
CA GLY A 223 -10.26 -10.41 -12.66
C GLY A 223 -11.16 -11.61 -12.31
N GLU A 224 -11.68 -11.71 -11.08
CA GLU A 224 -12.63 -12.78 -10.69
C GLU A 224 -14.09 -12.32 -10.53
N ASP A 225 -14.42 -11.12 -10.98
CA ASP A 225 -15.82 -10.75 -11.23
C ASP A 225 -16.23 -11.34 -12.61
N VAL A 226 -16.34 -12.68 -12.71
CA VAL A 226 -17.04 -13.41 -13.78
C VAL A 226 -17.93 -14.49 -13.17
#